data_AF-A0A131YWB9-F1
#
_entry.id   AF-A0A131YWB9-F1
#
_cell.length_a   1.000
_cell.length_b   1.000
_cell.length_c   1.000
_cell.angle_alpha   90.00
_cell.angle_beta   90.00
_cell.angle_gamma   90.00
#
_symmetry.space_group_name_H-M   'P 1'
#
loop_
_entity.id
_entity.type
_entity.pdbx_description
1 polymer ?
#
loop_
_entity_poly.entity_id
_entity_poly.type
_entity_poly.pdbx_seq_one_letter_code
_entity_poly.pdbx_strand_id
1 'polypeptide(L)'
;MARKASASSSRRFTGRYCCVVGCHNVERRDAPLKFYRFPGRWYERERRHAWTEAVRRVNPDGTPWQPRENTRICSEHFVGKRKSDVIHHPAYIPTIFPPVYYRKAREPEQTESAGWILVPMNGIIP
;
A
#
# COMPACT_ATOMS: atom_id res chain seq x y z
N MET A 1 38.09 27.40 -15.90
CA MET A 1 37.41 27.10 -14.62
C MET A 1 37.11 25.61 -14.54
N ALA A 2 37.86 24.83 -13.77
CA ALA A 2 37.71 23.37 -13.72
C ALA A 2 36.74 22.95 -12.59
N ARG A 3 35.70 22.19 -12.96
CA ARG A 3 34.65 21.68 -12.07
C ARG A 3 35.25 20.64 -11.12
N LYS A 4 35.18 20.91 -9.81
CA LYS A 4 35.62 19.96 -8.78
C LYS A 4 34.67 18.76 -8.75
N ALA A 5 35.23 17.57 -8.95
CA ALA A 5 34.56 16.29 -8.72
C ALA A 5 34.13 16.21 -7.25
N SER A 6 32.83 16.05 -6.99
CA SER A 6 32.33 15.78 -5.64
C SER A 6 32.59 14.31 -5.31
N ALA A 7 33.51 14.10 -4.37
CA ALA A 7 33.83 12.81 -3.79
C ALA A 7 32.56 12.08 -3.34
N SER A 8 32.31 10.90 -3.91
CA SER A 8 31.27 9.98 -3.47
C SER A 8 31.65 9.40 -2.12
N SER A 9 31.35 10.15 -1.06
CA SER A 9 31.47 9.71 0.31
C SER A 9 30.47 8.57 0.52
N SER A 10 30.95 7.32 0.51
CA SER A 10 30.24 6.12 0.94
C SER A 10 30.00 6.17 2.46
N ARG A 11 29.29 7.20 2.94
CA ARG A 11 28.71 7.19 4.28
C ARG A 11 27.67 6.08 4.29
N ARG A 12 27.84 5.09 5.16
CA ARG A 12 26.81 4.09 5.43
C ARG A 12 25.47 4.80 5.60
N PHE A 13 24.59 4.54 4.64
CA PHE A 13 23.37 5.29 4.43
C PHE A 13 22.31 4.80 5.42
N THR A 14 22.28 5.43 6.60
CA THR A 14 21.20 5.25 7.59
C THR A 14 19.95 6.04 7.20
N GLY A 15 19.57 5.98 5.93
CA GLY A 15 18.39 6.66 5.40
C GLY A 15 17.10 5.99 5.84
N ARG A 16 16.11 6.78 6.26
CA ARG A 16 14.77 6.26 6.59
C ARG A 16 14.01 5.98 5.29
N TYR A 17 13.61 4.74 5.08
CA TYR A 17 12.89 4.29 3.90
C TYR A 17 11.37 4.33 4.11
N CYS A 18 10.61 4.44 3.01
CA CYS A 18 9.16 4.32 3.03
C CYS A 18 8.74 2.89 3.40
N CYS A 19 7.77 2.71 4.30
CA CYS A 19 7.32 1.39 4.73
C CYS A 19 6.41 0.67 3.73
N VAL A 20 5.99 1.35 2.67
CA VAL A 20 5.07 0.82 1.66
C VAL A 20 5.78 -0.23 0.81
N VAL A 21 5.16 -1.40 0.63
CA VAL A 21 5.71 -2.48 -0.19
C VAL A 21 5.84 -2.01 -1.64
N GLY A 22 7.02 -2.16 -2.23
CA GLY A 22 7.34 -1.68 -3.59
C GLY A 22 7.79 -0.23 -3.68
N CYS A 23 7.78 0.53 -2.57
CA CYS A 23 8.32 1.88 -2.51
C CYS A 23 9.76 1.85 -2.00
N HIS A 24 10.71 2.28 -2.83
CA HIS A 24 12.13 2.36 -2.49
C HIS A 24 12.60 3.80 -2.19
N ASN A 25 11.65 4.71 -1.93
CA ASN A 25 11.94 6.10 -1.62
C ASN A 25 12.63 6.23 -0.26
N VAL A 26 13.64 7.09 -0.19
CA VAL A 26 14.45 7.34 0.98
C VAL A 26 14.57 8.84 1.27
N GLU A 27 14.38 9.19 2.54
CA GLU A 27 14.32 10.57 3.04
C GLU A 27 15.48 11.47 2.60
N ARG A 28 16.69 10.92 2.50
CA ARG A 28 17.88 11.67 2.07
C ARG A 28 18.11 11.70 0.56
N ARG A 29 17.59 10.72 -0.19
CA ARG A 29 17.83 10.60 -1.63
C ARG A 29 16.76 11.37 -2.42
N ASP A 30 15.51 11.28 -1.98
CA ASP A 30 14.35 11.69 -2.77
C ASP A 30 13.74 13.01 -2.25
N ALA A 31 14.56 13.93 -1.74
CA ALA A 31 14.11 15.29 -1.48
C ALA A 31 13.60 15.91 -2.81
N PRO A 32 12.41 16.52 -2.87
CA PRO A 32 11.65 17.17 -1.78
C PRO A 32 10.50 16.33 -1.17
N LEU A 33 10.51 14.99 -1.29
CA LEU A 33 9.48 14.15 -0.69
C LEU A 33 9.42 14.31 0.83
N LYS A 34 8.21 14.44 1.36
CA LYS A 34 7.99 14.51 2.81
C LYS A 34 7.74 13.12 3.35
N PHE A 35 8.35 12.80 4.49
CA PHE A 35 8.17 11.52 5.16
C PHE A 35 7.32 11.74 6.41
N TYR A 36 6.13 11.15 6.43
CA TYR A 36 5.18 11.27 7.52
C TYR A 36 5.29 10.10 8.49
N ARG A 37 5.25 10.41 9.79
CA ARG A 37 5.16 9.40 10.86
C ARG A 37 3.73 8.91 10.99
N PHE A 38 3.58 7.69 11.49
CA PHE A 38 2.27 7.23 11.95
C PHE A 38 1.77 8.13 13.10
N PRO A 39 0.50 8.54 13.06
CA PRO A 39 -0.07 9.35 14.13
C PRO A 39 0.00 8.56 15.43
N GLY A 40 0.45 9.20 16.51
CA GLY A 40 0.69 8.54 17.80
C GLY A 40 -0.15 9.05 18.94
N ARG A 41 -0.99 10.05 18.68
CA ARG A 41 -1.87 10.61 19.69
C ARG A 41 -3.06 9.68 19.91
N TRP A 42 -3.57 9.69 21.13
CA TRP A 42 -4.64 8.81 21.59
C TRP A 42 -5.94 8.98 20.78
N TYR A 43 -6.24 10.19 20.31
CA TYR A 43 -7.42 10.50 19.50
C TYR A 43 -7.24 10.18 18.01
N GLU A 44 -6.01 9.91 17.56
CA GLU A 44 -5.71 9.54 16.17
C GLU A 44 -5.52 8.02 16.01
N ARG A 45 -5.94 7.23 17.02
CA ARG A 45 -5.83 5.76 16.99
C ARG A 45 -6.51 5.15 15.77
N GLU A 46 -7.68 5.66 15.43
CA GLU A 46 -8.43 5.22 14.25
C GLU A 46 -7.69 5.55 12.95
N ARG A 47 -7.07 6.75 12.88
CA ARG A 47 -6.21 7.13 11.76
C ARG A 47 -5.00 6.20 11.63
N ARG A 48 -4.36 5.86 12.75
CA ARG A 48 -3.24 4.90 12.78
C ARG A 48 -3.71 3.51 12.30
N HIS A 49 -4.89 3.08 12.73
CA HIS A 49 -5.47 1.81 12.30
C HIS A 49 -5.69 1.81 10.77
N ALA A 50 -6.37 2.83 10.24
CA ALA A 50 -6.61 2.97 8.82
C ALA A 50 -5.31 3.01 7.99
N TRP A 51 -4.25 3.67 8.47
CA TRP A 51 -2.95 3.66 7.81
C TRP A 51 -2.28 2.28 7.85
N THR A 52 -2.43 1.55 8.95
CA THR A 52 -1.89 0.20 9.12
C THR A 52 -2.61 -0.78 8.19
N GLU A 53 -3.94 -0.70 8.16
CA GLU A 53 -4.78 -1.46 7.24
C GLU A 53 -4.50 -1.11 5.79
N ALA A 54 -4.26 0.17 5.46
CA ALA A 54 -3.93 0.59 4.11
C ALA A 54 -2.60 -0.03 3.61
N VAL A 55 -1.60 -0.15 4.51
CA VAL A 55 -0.32 -0.77 4.19
C VAL A 55 -0.42 -2.28 4.00
N ARG A 56 -1.54 -2.93 4.36
CA ARG A 56 -1.88 -4.37 4.15
C ARG A 56 -0.69 -5.34 4.21
N ARG A 57 0.26 -5.08 5.11
CA ARG A 57 1.50 -5.85 5.17
C ARG A 57 1.28 -7.00 6.14
N VAL A 58 1.74 -8.17 5.72
CA VAL A 58 1.79 -9.35 6.56
C VAL A 58 3.26 -9.65 6.78
N ASN A 59 3.62 -9.98 8.01
CA ASN A 59 4.95 -10.49 8.31
C ASN A 59 5.15 -11.84 7.61
N PRO A 60 6.39 -12.27 7.38
CA PRO A 60 6.67 -13.60 6.83
C PRO A 60 6.03 -14.73 7.64
N ASP A 61 5.83 -14.51 8.95
CA ASP A 61 5.19 -15.45 9.88
C ASP A 61 3.65 -15.51 9.76
N GLY A 62 3.05 -14.76 8.82
CA GLY A 62 1.60 -14.67 8.65
C GLY A 62 0.89 -13.73 9.64
N THR A 63 1.62 -13.12 10.57
CA THR A 63 1.07 -12.16 11.54
C THR A 63 0.83 -10.78 10.91
N PRO A 64 -0.19 -10.02 11.37
CA PRO A 64 -0.44 -8.67 10.88
C PRO A 64 0.75 -7.77 11.23
N TRP A 65 1.27 -7.07 10.22
CA TRP A 65 2.36 -6.13 10.44
C TRP A 65 1.87 -4.89 11.18
N GLN A 66 2.65 -4.43 12.15
CA GLN A 66 2.35 -3.23 12.93
C GLN A 66 3.41 -2.15 12.68
N PRO A 67 3.00 -0.88 12.53
CA PRO A 67 3.93 0.22 12.36
C PRO A 67 4.74 0.43 13.65
N ARG A 68 6.06 0.52 13.50
CA ARG A 68 6.96 0.91 14.59
C ARG A 68 7.04 2.43 14.66
N GLU A 69 7.59 2.95 15.76
CA GLU A 69 7.77 4.40 15.93
C GLU A 69 8.65 5.04 14.84
N ASN A 70 9.57 4.28 14.26
CA ASN A 70 10.49 4.71 13.21
C ASN A 70 9.95 4.49 11.79
N THR A 71 8.78 3.88 11.66
CA THR A 71 8.13 3.64 10.38
C THR A 71 7.63 4.96 9.78
N ARG A 72 7.86 5.17 8.48
CA ARG A 72 7.49 6.39 7.75
C ARG A 72 6.81 6.04 6.43
N ILE A 73 5.90 6.90 5.99
CA ILE A 73 5.27 6.84 4.66
C ILE A 73 5.68 8.10 3.90
N CYS A 74 6.15 7.95 2.66
CA CYS A 74 6.48 9.10 1.83
C CYS A 74 5.23 9.80 1.28
N SER A 75 5.37 11.07 0.94
CA SER A 75 4.25 11.91 0.56
C SER A 75 3.59 11.51 -0.77
N GLU A 76 4.28 10.78 -1.64
CA GLU A 76 3.77 10.20 -2.89
C GLU A 76 2.53 9.30 -2.68
N HIS A 77 2.41 8.68 -1.50
CA HIS A 77 1.30 7.79 -1.18
C HIS A 77 0.01 8.52 -0.78
N PHE A 78 0.07 9.85 -0.66
CA PHE A 78 -1.06 10.70 -0.33
C PHE A 78 -1.55 11.43 -1.57
N VAL A 79 -2.87 11.59 -1.68
CA VAL A 79 -3.50 12.35 -2.75
C VAL A 79 -2.96 13.80 -2.73
N GLY A 80 -2.45 14.28 -3.86
CA GLY A 80 -1.82 15.59 -3.96
C GLY A 80 -0.41 15.67 -3.35
N LYS A 81 0.27 14.53 -3.15
CA LYS A 81 1.64 14.44 -2.63
C LYS A 81 1.83 15.10 -1.26
N ARG A 82 0.76 15.19 -0.46
CA ARG A 82 0.76 15.86 0.85
C ARG A 82 -0.31 15.27 1.75
N LYS A 83 0.01 15.03 3.02
CA LYS A 83 -1.01 14.62 3.99
C LYS A 83 -1.98 15.78 4.26
N SER A 84 -3.27 15.46 4.40
CA SER A 84 -4.26 16.37 4.98
C SER A 84 -4.60 15.93 6.40
N ASP A 85 -4.97 16.87 7.26
CA ASP A 85 -5.44 16.58 8.62
C ASP A 85 -6.97 16.60 8.74
N VAL A 86 -7.67 16.87 7.63
CA VAL A 86 -9.14 16.83 7.52
C VAL A 86 -9.60 15.39 7.26
N ILE A 87 -10.52 14.87 8.07
CA ILE A 87 -11.02 13.49 8.02
C ILE A 87 -11.66 13.14 6.67
N HIS A 88 -12.47 14.05 6.12
CA HIS A 88 -13.17 13.84 4.84
C HIS A 88 -12.29 14.04 3.60
N HIS A 89 -11.02 14.43 3.78
CA HIS A 89 -10.15 14.70 2.65
C HIS A 89 -9.49 13.39 2.16
N PRO A 90 -9.43 13.12 0.85
CA PRO A 90 -8.90 11.87 0.32
C PRO A 90 -7.41 11.64 0.61
N ALA A 91 -6.68 12.69 1.02
CA ALA A 91 -5.29 12.61 1.49
C ALA A 91 -5.14 12.37 3.00
N TYR A 92 -6.23 12.02 3.71
CA TYR A 92 -6.21 11.73 5.15
C TYR A 92 -5.52 10.38 5.44
N ILE A 93 -5.73 9.42 4.54
CA ILE A 93 -5.17 8.05 4.56
C ILE A 93 -4.32 7.88 3.30
N PRO A 94 -3.15 7.21 3.38
CA PRO A 94 -2.42 6.84 2.18
C PRO A 94 -3.29 5.86 1.37
N THR A 95 -3.65 6.22 0.15
CA THR A 95 -4.50 5.39 -0.74
C THR A 95 -3.77 5.00 -2.02
N ILE A 96 -2.67 5.69 -2.34
CA ILE A 96 -1.89 5.45 -3.55
C ILE A 96 -0.85 4.38 -3.24
N PHE A 97 -1.13 3.14 -3.63
CA PHE A 97 -0.21 2.02 -3.46
C PHE A 97 0.13 1.37 -4.81
N PRO A 98 1.37 0.86 -4.98
CA PRO A 98 1.77 0.16 -6.19
C PRO A 98 1.05 -1.19 -6.36
N PRO A 99 1.08 -1.78 -7.58
CA PRO A 99 0.33 -2.99 -7.94
C PRO A 99 0.56 -4.25 -7.14
N VAL A 100 1.64 -4.29 -6.36
CA VAL A 100 1.91 -5.38 -5.40
C VAL A 100 0.75 -5.54 -4.40
N TYR A 101 -0.04 -4.48 -4.18
CA TYR A 101 -1.23 -4.48 -3.33
C TYR A 101 -2.51 -4.90 -4.02
N TYR A 102 -2.55 -4.89 -5.35
CA TYR A 102 -3.66 -5.45 -6.10
C TYR A 102 -3.40 -6.97 -6.18
N ARG A 103 -3.64 -7.69 -5.07
CA ARG A 103 -4.09 -9.07 -5.29
C ARG A 103 -5.34 -8.91 -6.14
N LYS A 104 -5.32 -9.48 -7.36
CA LYS A 104 -6.52 -9.65 -8.19
C LYS A 104 -7.63 -9.96 -7.21
N ALA A 105 -8.67 -9.11 -7.18
CA ALA A 105 -9.92 -9.50 -6.56
C ALA A 105 -10.13 -10.94 -7.05
N ARG A 106 -10.20 -11.90 -6.13
CA ARG A 106 -10.65 -13.23 -6.49
C ARG A 106 -11.95 -12.95 -7.20
N GLU A 107 -11.94 -13.14 -8.52
CA GLU A 107 -13.14 -13.08 -9.32
C GLU A 107 -14.15 -13.92 -8.54
N PRO A 108 -15.36 -13.41 -8.25
CA PRO A 108 -16.35 -14.23 -7.58
C PRO A 108 -16.47 -15.48 -8.44
N GLU A 109 -15.96 -16.60 -7.91
CA GLU A 109 -16.09 -17.91 -8.50
C GLU A 109 -17.59 -18.07 -8.71
N GLN A 110 -18.00 -18.01 -9.97
CA GLN A 110 -19.35 -18.34 -10.39
C GLN A 110 -19.50 -19.81 -9.99
N THR A 111 -19.99 -20.06 -8.77
CA THR A 111 -20.47 -21.39 -8.41
C THR A 111 -21.78 -21.58 -9.17
N GLU A 112 -21.60 -21.99 -10.41
CA GLU A 112 -22.53 -22.75 -11.22
C GLU A 112 -23.24 -23.76 -10.31
N SER A 113 -24.49 -23.49 -9.93
CA SER A 113 -25.33 -24.50 -9.30
C SER A 113 -26.78 -24.31 -9.73
N ALA A 114 -27.30 -25.41 -10.28
CA ALA A 114 -28.66 -25.69 -10.77
C ALA A 114 -29.03 -25.13 -12.15
N GLY A 115 -29.04 -26.02 -13.16
CA GLY A 115 -29.80 -25.74 -14.38
C GLY A 115 -29.56 -26.58 -15.63
N TRP A 116 -28.72 -27.63 -15.61
CA TRP A 116 -28.57 -28.55 -16.75
C TRP A 116 -29.01 -29.96 -16.36
N ILE A 117 -30.27 -30.30 -16.64
CA ILE A 117 -30.64 -31.68 -16.96
C ILE A 117 -31.46 -31.63 -18.24
N LEU A 118 -30.74 -31.71 -19.36
CA LEU A 118 -31.28 -32.22 -20.61
C LEU A 118 -31.47 -33.74 -20.41
N VAL A 119 -32.71 -34.23 -20.51
CA VAL A 119 -32.96 -35.66 -20.74
C VAL A 119 -33.21 -35.84 -22.24
N PRO A 120 -32.38 -36.63 -22.95
CA PRO A 120 -32.68 -37.03 -24.31
C PRO A 120 -33.36 -38.40 -24.27
N MET A 121 -34.60 -38.53 -24.76
CA MET A 121 -35.11 -39.84 -25.23
C MET A 121 -36.03 -39.67 -26.43
N ASN A 122 -35.60 -40.28 -27.54
CA ASN A 122 -36.32 -40.49 -28.79
C ASN A 122 -37.66 -41.20 -28.58
N GLY A 123 -38.66 -40.83 -29.39
CA GLY A 123 -39.92 -41.58 -29.51
C GLY A 123 -40.75 -41.13 -30.71
N ILE A 124 -40.54 -41.81 -31.84
CA ILE A 124 -41.38 -41.81 -33.05
C ILE A 124 -42.81 -42.24 -32.69
N ILE A 125 -43.84 -41.53 -33.18
CA ILE A 125 -45.19 -42.07 -33.41
C ILE A 125 -45.74 -41.38 -34.69
N PRO A 126 -46.37 -42.13 -35.64
CA PRO A 126 -46.83 -41.62 -36.94
C PRO A 126 -47.94 -40.57 -36.88
#